data_AF-A0A352B124-F1
#
_entry.id   AF-A0A352B124-F1
#
_cell.length_a   1.000
_cell.length_b   1.000
_cell.length_c   1.000
_cell.angle_alpha   90.00
_cell.angle_beta   90.00
_cell.angle_gamma   90.00
#
_symmetry.space_group_name_H-M   'P 1'
#
loop_
_entity.id
_entity.type
_entity.pdbx_description
1 polymer ?
#
loop_
_entity_poly.entity_id
_entity_poly.type
_entity_poly.pdbx_seq_one_letter_code
_entity_poly.pdbx_strand_id
1 'polypeptide(L)' 'MMTSKSNEASPAERYKRAKSKAGNPEFELFTHELRFPLDDFQERACLALEADYGVLVAAPTGAGKTVIGEFAIHL' A
#
# COMPACT_ATOMS: atom_id res chain seq x y z
N MET A 1 35.64 -32.31 -5.11
CA MET A 1 34.66 -31.65 -4.21
C MET A 1 33.89 -30.65 -5.05
N MET A 2 32.65 -30.97 -5.42
CA MET A 2 31.80 -30.16 -6.30
C MET A 2 31.43 -28.84 -5.60
N THR A 3 31.62 -27.71 -6.28
CA THR A 3 31.14 -26.40 -5.85
C THR A 3 29.63 -26.31 -6.05
N SER A 4 28.90 -26.04 -4.98
CA SER A 4 27.46 -25.80 -4.99
C SER A 4 27.16 -24.49 -5.74
N LYS A 5 26.51 -24.59 -6.91
CA LYS A 5 25.93 -23.40 -7.57
C LYS A 5 24.82 -22.82 -6.69
N SER A 6 24.95 -21.53 -6.42
CA SER A 6 24.02 -20.68 -5.70
C SER A 6 22.60 -20.78 -6.27
N ASN A 7 21.64 -20.89 -5.35
CA ASN A 7 20.21 -20.87 -5.59
C ASN A 7 19.77 -19.44 -5.96
N GLU A 8 20.08 -18.99 -7.17
CA GLU A 8 19.53 -17.73 -7.70
C GLU A 8 18.15 -17.99 -8.31
N ALA A 9 17.14 -17.32 -7.76
CA ALA A 9 15.77 -17.36 -8.28
C ALA A 9 15.77 -17.09 -9.79
N SER A 10 14.97 -17.84 -10.53
CA SER A 10 14.82 -17.69 -11.97
C SER A 10 14.30 -16.29 -12.31
N PRO A 11 14.55 -15.78 -13.54
CA PRO A 11 13.97 -14.52 -13.99
C PRO A 11 12.44 -14.45 -13.83
N ALA A 12 11.75 -15.58 -14.01
CA ALA A 12 10.31 -15.69 -13.81
C ALA A 12 9.89 -15.56 -12.34
N GLU A 13 10.66 -16.13 -11.40
CA GLU A 13 10.43 -15.98 -9.96
C GLU A 13 10.76 -14.57 -9.46
N ARG A 14 11.80 -13.93 -10.01
CA ARG A 14 12.11 -12.52 -9.75
C ARG A 14 10.98 -11.61 -10.23
N TYR A 15 10.48 -11.83 -11.46
CA TYR A 15 9.35 -11.08 -12.01
C TYR A 15 8.06 -11.33 -11.22
N LYS A 16 7.76 -12.59 -10.86
CA LYS A 16 6.62 -12.90 -9.98
C LYS A 16 6.74 -12.20 -8.63
N ARG A 17 7.92 -12.19 -8.00
CA ARG A 17 8.16 -11.46 -6.75
C ARG A 17 8.01 -9.95 -6.90
N ALA A 18 8.50 -9.37 -8.00
CA ALA A 18 8.36 -7.95 -8.29
C ALA A 18 6.90 -7.58 -8.55
N LYS A 19 6.15 -8.45 -9.25
CA LYS A 19 4.73 -8.26 -9.54
C LYS A 19 3.82 -8.51 -8.33
N SER A 20 4.16 -9.46 -7.46
CA SER A 20 3.49 -9.63 -6.15
C SER A 20 3.89 -8.55 -5.15
N LYS A 21 4.96 -7.81 -5.43
CA LYS A 21 5.38 -6.58 -4.76
C LYS A 21 5.00 -5.33 -5.55
N ALA A 22 4.13 -5.42 -6.58
CA ALA A 22 3.49 -4.24 -7.11
C ALA A 22 2.61 -3.75 -5.95
N GLY A 23 3.18 -2.86 -5.14
CA GLY A 23 2.67 -2.47 -3.84
C GLY A 23 1.49 -1.53 -3.99
N ASN A 24 1.32 -0.70 -2.98
CA ASN A 24 0.36 0.40 -2.99
C ASN A 24 1.18 1.70 -3.17
N PRO A 25 1.74 1.95 -4.38
CA PRO A 25 2.65 3.07 -4.61
C PRO A 25 2.03 4.43 -4.28
N GLU A 26 0.74 4.64 -4.58
CA GLU A 26 0.10 5.92 -4.29
C GLU A 26 -0.09 6.08 -2.78
N PHE A 27 -0.49 5.01 -2.07
CA PHE A 27 -0.54 4.99 -0.61
C PHE A 27 0.84 5.25 0.03
N GLU A 28 1.89 4.61 -0.46
CA GLU A 28 3.26 4.81 0.02
C GLU A 28 3.70 6.27 -0.21
N LEU A 29 3.49 6.83 -1.41
CA LEU A 29 3.83 8.22 -1.72
C LEU A 29 3.07 9.21 -0.84
N PHE A 30 1.75 9.05 -0.73
CA PHE A 30 0.90 9.91 0.07
C PHE A 30 1.27 9.86 1.56
N THR A 31 1.47 8.65 2.11
CA THR A 31 1.84 8.49 3.53
C THR A 31 3.22 9.05 3.85
N HIS A 32 4.14 9.05 2.90
CA HIS A 32 5.45 9.69 3.04
C HIS A 32 5.37 11.23 3.22
N GLU A 33 4.31 11.88 2.74
CA GLU A 33 4.10 13.32 2.90
C GLU A 33 3.41 13.69 4.22
N LEU A 34 2.79 12.72 4.88
CA LEU A 34 2.10 12.94 6.15
C LEU A 34 3.10 13.17 7.29
N ARG A 35 2.78 14.13 8.17
CA ARG A 35 3.57 14.43 9.38
C ARG A 35 3.15 13.58 10.59
N PHE A 36 2.22 12.65 10.38
CA PHE A 36 1.63 11.81 11.41
C PHE A 36 1.34 10.43 10.80
N PRO A 37 1.36 9.36 11.61
CA PRO A 37 0.96 8.04 11.15
C PRO A 37 -0.56 7.98 10.94
N LEU A 38 -1.00 7.07 10.10
CA LEU A 38 -2.42 6.75 9.94
C LEU A 38 -2.89 5.78 11.03
N ASP A 39 -4.16 5.91 11.42
CA ASP A 39 -4.85 4.88 12.19
C ASP A 39 -5.24 3.70 11.28
N ASP A 40 -5.37 2.50 11.84
CA ASP A 40 -5.70 1.26 11.11
C ASP A 40 -6.93 1.37 10.18
N PHE A 41 -7.93 2.16 10.57
CA PHE A 41 -9.13 2.33 9.76
C PHE A 41 -8.89 3.25 8.55
N GLN A 42 -7.97 4.20 8.67
CA GLN A 42 -7.57 5.12 7.60
C GLN A 42 -6.70 4.37 6.59
N GLU A 43 -5.70 3.62 7.06
CA GLU A 43 -4.86 2.77 6.20
C GLU A 43 -5.71 1.79 5.38
N ARG A 44 -6.59 1.01 6.02
CA ARG A 44 -7.46 0.08 5.30
C ARG A 44 -8.36 0.75 4.27
N ALA A 45 -8.82 1.97 4.55
CA ALA A 45 -9.66 2.71 3.60
C ALA A 45 -8.83 3.18 2.39
N CYS A 46 -7.64 3.74 2.61
CA CYS A 46 -6.76 4.16 1.52
C CYS A 46 -6.31 2.97 0.67
N LEU A 47 -5.92 1.86 1.29
CA LEU A 47 -5.54 0.63 0.56
C LEU A 47 -6.70 0.06 -0.27
N ALA A 48 -7.94 0.14 0.23
CA ALA A 48 -9.11 -0.28 -0.54
C ALA A 48 -9.39 0.68 -1.72
N LEU A 49 -9.22 1.98 -1.52
CA LEU A 49 -9.37 2.99 -2.58
C LEU A 49 -8.35 2.78 -3.71
N GLU A 50 -7.08 2.56 -3.38
CA GLU A 50 -6.04 2.31 -4.38
C GLU A 50 -6.26 1.00 -5.15
N ALA A 51 -6.91 0.03 -4.52
CA ALA A 51 -7.35 -1.20 -5.17
C ALA A 51 -8.69 -1.06 -5.94
N ASP A 52 -9.13 0.17 -6.24
CA ASP A 52 -10.33 0.53 -7.01
C ASP A 52 -11.66 0.06 -6.37
N TYR A 53 -11.69 -0.05 -5.04
CA TYR A 53 -12.91 -0.34 -4.29
C TYR A 53 -13.55 0.94 -3.71
N GLY A 54 -14.88 0.97 -3.69
CA GLY A 54 -15.63 1.97 -2.90
C GLY A 54 -15.55 1.69 -1.39
N VAL A 55 -15.48 2.74 -0.58
CA VAL A 55 -15.39 2.66 0.89
C VAL A 55 -16.45 3.50 1.60
N LEU A 56 -16.98 2.95 2.69
CA LEU A 56 -17.86 3.65 3.63
C LEU A 56 -17.19 3.68 5.01
N VAL A 57 -16.89 4.88 5.51
CA VAL A 57 -16.18 5.06 6.78
C VAL A 57 -17.09 5.71 7.82
N ALA A 58 -17.40 4.97 8.88
CA ALA A 58 -18.16 5.45 10.03
C ALA A 58 -17.24 5.59 11.25
N ALA A 59 -16.71 6.79 11.47
CA ALA A 59 -15.95 7.15 12.66
C ALA A 59 -16.42 8.51 13.21
N PRO A 60 -16.24 8.83 14.51
CA PRO A 60 -16.64 10.11 15.10
C PRO A 60 -16.02 11.34 14.40
N THR A 61 -16.60 12.52 14.59
CA THR A 61 -15.94 13.78 14.23
C THR A 61 -14.64 13.93 15.03
N GLY A 62 -13.61 14.52 14.42
CA GLY A 62 -12.27 14.62 15.02
C GLY A 62 -11.39 13.37 14.87
N ALA A 63 -11.92 12.22 14.44
CA ALA A 63 -11.13 11.00 14.21
C ALA A 63 -10.23 11.05 12.94
N GLY A 64 -10.13 12.20 12.27
CA GLY A 64 -9.23 12.34 11.11
C GLY A 64 -9.72 11.74 9.80
N LYS A 65 -11.02 11.41 9.63
CA LYS A 65 -11.58 10.86 8.37
C LYS A 65 -11.22 11.67 7.11
N THR A 66 -10.95 12.97 7.24
CA THR A 66 -10.58 13.86 6.13
C THR A 66 -9.39 13.34 5.33
N VAL A 67 -8.41 12.71 5.99
CA VAL A 67 -7.21 12.19 5.31
C VAL A 67 -7.54 11.13 4.24
N ILE A 68 -8.62 10.36 4.46
CA ILE A 68 -9.11 9.35 3.51
C ILE A 68 -9.70 10.03 2.28
N GLY A 69 -10.38 11.18 2.47
CA GLY A 69 -10.90 11.99 1.38
C GLY A 69 -9.79 12.72 0.61
N GLU A 70 -8.76 13.21 1.31
CA GLU A 70 -7.57 13.78 0.68
C GLU A 70 -6.84 12.75 -0.18
N PHE A 71 -6.70 11.51 0.32
CA PHE A 71 -6.15 10.41 -0.47
C PHE A 71 -7.01 10.07 -1.69
N ALA A 72 -8.34 10.04 -1.55
CA ALA A 72 -9.24 9.80 -2.68
C ALA A 72 -9.14 10.87 -3.79
N ILE A 73 -8.70 12.09 -3.47
CA ILE A 73 -8.44 13.17 -4.45
C ILE A 73 -7.03 13.02 -5.07
N HIS A 74 -6.11 12.36 -4.37
CA HIS A 74 -4.74 12.13 -4.83
C HIS A 74 -4.66 11.05 -5.93
N LEU A 75 -5.49 10.01 -5.84
CA LEU A 75 -5.66 8.96 -6.86
C LEU A 75 -6.21 9.51 -8.18
#